data_AF-A0A7R9THP0-F1
#
_entry.id   AF-A0A7R9THP0-F1
#
_cell.length_a   1.000
_cell.length_b   1.000
_cell.length_c   1.000
_cell.angle_alpha   90.00
_cell.angle_beta   90.00
_cell.angle_gamma   90.00
#
_symmetry.space_group_name_H-M   'P 1'
#
loop_
_entity.id
_entity.type
_entity.pdbx_description
1 polymer ?
#
loop_
_entity_poly.entity_id
_entity_poly.type
_entity_poly.pdbx_seq_one_letter_code
_entity_poly.pdbx_strand_id
1 'polypeptide(L)'
;FVFVLLWVGIFWLSMIEGGQASHVGLAPIDEELFKDSHPTTYKITHFCNKGDNLDRYLLGRQFGVIFVVFCINLSGGPIADADLWGLPGWVQQIFFGTGFAMILFTCMVGQLNT
;
A
#
# COMPACT_ATOMS: atom_id res chain seq x y z
N PHE A 1 9.09 -19.29 -1.23
CA PHE A 1 8.43 -18.63 -0.09
C PHE A 1 8.40 -17.11 -0.27
N VAL A 2 9.56 -16.49 -0.45
CA VAL A 2 9.71 -15.02 -0.58
C VAL A 2 8.90 -14.40 -1.72
N PHE A 3 8.79 -15.09 -2.86
CA PHE A 3 7.96 -14.65 -4.00
C PHE A 3 6.45 -14.55 -3.67
N VAL A 4 5.92 -15.44 -2.82
CA VAL A 4 4.51 -15.41 -2.41
C VAL A 4 4.26 -14.23 -1.46
N LEU A 5 5.20 -13.96 -0.54
CA LEU A 5 5.13 -12.80 0.35
C LEU A 5 5.16 -11.48 -0.42
N LEU A 6 5.90 -11.42 -1.52
CA LEU A 6 5.98 -10.25 -2.39
C LEU A 6 4.61 -9.94 -3.03
N TRP A 7 3.97 -10.95 -3.64
CA TRP A 7 2.63 -10.78 -4.23
C TRP A 7 1.54 -10.47 -3.21
N VAL A 8 1.57 -11.17 -2.06
CA VAL A 8 0.62 -10.91 -0.96
C VAL A 8 0.82 -9.50 -0.40
N GLY A 9 2.08 -9.07 -0.23
CA GLY A 9 2.42 -7.73 0.24
C GLY A 9 1.93 -6.63 -0.69
N ILE A 10 2.11 -6.80 -2.00
CA ILE A 10 1.63 -5.84 -3.01
C ILE A 10 0.10 -5.80 -3.04
N PHE A 11 -0.56 -6.95 -3.06
CA PHE A 11 -2.02 -7.01 -3.02
C PHE A 11 -2.58 -6.32 -1.77
N TRP A 12 -1.97 -6.58 -0.62
CA TRP A 12 -2.34 -5.96 0.65
C TRP A 12 -2.12 -4.44 0.65
N LEU A 13 -0.99 -3.97 0.07
CA LEU A 13 -0.70 -2.56 -0.08
C LEU A 13 -1.75 -1.86 -0.95
N SER A 14 -2.12 -2.44 -2.09
CA SER A 14 -3.16 -1.91 -2.97
C SER A 14 -4.53 -1.83 -2.27
N MET A 15 -4.86 -2.80 -1.41
CA MET A 15 -6.09 -2.76 -0.61
C MET A 15 -6.10 -1.62 0.41
N ILE A 16 -4.97 -1.37 1.09
CA ILE A 16 -4.86 -0.29 2.08
C ILE A 16 -5.00 1.09 1.43
N GLU A 17 -4.28 1.32 0.32
CA GLU A 17 -4.30 2.58 -0.43
C GLU A 17 -5.69 2.84 -1.05
N GLY A 18 -6.28 1.83 -1.70
CA GLY A 18 -7.61 1.94 -2.31
C GLY A 18 -8.73 2.14 -1.27
N GLY A 19 -8.62 1.47 -0.13
CA GLY A 19 -9.54 1.64 1.00
C GLY A 19 -9.47 3.05 1.58
N GLN A 20 -8.27 3.61 1.73
CA GLN A 20 -8.08 5.00 2.13
C GLN A 20 -8.74 5.97 1.16
N ALA A 21 -8.47 5.86 -0.15
CA ALA A 21 -8.97 6.80 -1.14
C ALA A 21 -10.50 6.84 -1.12
N SER A 22 -11.13 5.67 -1.01
CA SER A 22 -12.58 5.53 -0.86
C SER A 22 -13.08 6.21 0.43
N HIS A 23 -12.36 6.02 1.53
CA HIS A 23 -12.74 6.54 2.83
C HIS A 23 -12.60 8.07 2.94
N VAL A 24 -11.57 8.66 2.34
CA VAL A 24 -11.39 10.11 2.26
C VAL A 24 -12.42 10.73 1.30
N GLY A 25 -12.74 10.06 0.19
CA GLY A 25 -13.77 10.50 -0.75
C GLY A 25 -15.19 10.47 -0.17
N LEU A 26 -15.45 9.58 0.79
CA LEU A 26 -16.74 9.45 1.49
C LEU A 26 -16.88 10.37 2.71
N ALA A 27 -15.78 10.92 3.25
CA ALA A 27 -15.80 11.80 4.41
C ALA A 27 -16.66 13.08 4.25
N PRO A 28 -16.66 13.78 3.09
CA PRO A 28 -17.48 14.98 2.90
C PRO A 28 -18.94 14.69 2.48
N ILE A 29 -19.31 13.43 2.23
CA ILE A 29 -20.64 13.06 1.73
C ILE A 29 -21.56 12.79 2.92
N ASP A 30 -22.76 13.38 2.89
CA ASP A 30 -23.78 13.14 3.90
C ASP A 30 -24.16 11.65 3.95
N GLU A 31 -23.99 11.04 5.12
CA GLU A 31 -24.26 9.62 5.36
C GLU A 31 -25.72 9.25 5.11
N GLU A 32 -26.67 10.18 5.32
CA GLU A 32 -28.09 9.91 5.15
C GLU A 32 -28.48 9.58 3.69
N LEU A 33 -27.68 9.99 2.70
CA LEU A 33 -27.90 9.65 1.29
C LEU A 33 -27.76 8.16 0.99
N PHE A 34 -27.00 7.40 1.80
CA PHE A 34 -26.76 5.97 1.57
C PHE A 34 -27.74 5.04 2.31
N LYS A 35 -28.65 5.60 3.12
CA LYS A 35 -29.54 4.86 4.02
C LYS A 35 -30.47 3.89 3.28
N ASP A 36 -31.01 4.32 2.14
CA ASP A 36 -31.96 3.52 1.34
C ASP A 36 -31.29 2.69 0.25
N SER A 37 -30.10 3.10 -0.21
CA SER A 37 -29.42 2.44 -1.34
C SER A 37 -28.44 1.35 -0.91
N HIS A 38 -27.62 1.61 0.12
CA HIS A 38 -26.51 0.74 0.53
C HIS A 38 -26.33 0.73 2.06
N PRO A 39 -27.05 -0.15 2.78
CA PRO A 39 -27.05 -0.17 4.25
C PRO A 39 -25.68 -0.51 4.87
N THR A 40 -24.81 -1.20 4.13
CA THR A 40 -23.44 -1.51 4.58
C THR A 40 -22.55 -0.26 4.55
N THR A 41 -22.64 0.54 3.48
CA THR A 41 -21.88 1.79 3.33
C THR A 41 -22.32 2.81 4.39
N TYR A 42 -23.62 2.92 4.66
CA TYR A 42 -24.15 3.77 5.73
C TYR A 42 -23.52 3.47 7.10
N LYS A 43 -23.44 2.19 7.48
CA LYS A 43 -22.86 1.79 8.78
C LYS A 43 -21.36 2.10 8.88
N ILE A 44 -20.61 1.92 7.79
CA ILE A 44 -19.16 2.18 7.74
C ILE A 44 -18.90 3.68 7.78
N THR A 45 -19.59 4.47 6.96
CA THR A 45 -19.46 5.93 6.93
C THR A 45 -19.88 6.55 8.26
N HIS A 46 -21.00 6.11 8.85
CA HIS A 46 -21.43 6.60 10.17
C HIS A 46 -20.42 6.27 11.27
N PHE A 47 -19.81 5.08 11.25
CA PHE A 47 -18.80 4.71 12.23
C PHE A 47 -17.51 5.54 12.11
N CYS A 48 -17.09 5.83 10.89
CA CYS A 48 -15.84 6.56 10.67
C CYS A 48 -15.97 8.09 10.72
N ASN A 49 -17.14 8.65 10.36
CA ASN A 49 -17.45 10.06 10.58
C ASN A 49 -17.82 10.37 12.04
N LYS A 50 -18.02 9.34 12.89
CA LYS A 50 -18.26 9.52 14.31
C LYS A 50 -17.00 10.03 15.02
N GLY A 51 -16.93 11.34 15.22
CA GLY A 51 -15.83 12.00 15.91
C GLY A 51 -14.54 11.99 15.09
N ASP A 52 -13.40 11.83 15.76
CA ASP A 52 -12.06 11.95 15.17
C ASP A 52 -11.49 10.59 14.70
N ASN A 53 -12.37 9.62 14.45
CA ASN A 53 -11.98 8.23 14.13
C ASN A 53 -11.30 8.12 12.77
N LEU A 54 -11.76 8.90 11.79
CA LEU A 54 -11.14 8.97 10.48
C LEU A 54 -9.71 9.49 10.59
N ASP A 55 -9.49 10.63 11.25
CA ASP A 55 -8.15 11.23 11.36
C ASP A 55 -7.18 10.33 12.13
N ARG A 56 -7.66 9.65 13.18
CA ARG A 56 -6.88 8.62 13.90
C ARG A 56 -6.51 7.43 13.01
N TYR A 57 -7.43 7.00 12.15
CA TYR A 57 -7.16 5.94 11.17
C TYR A 57 -6.15 6.40 10.11
N LEU A 58 -6.28 7.62 9.58
CA LEU A 58 -5.35 8.20 8.61
C LEU A 58 -3.93 8.27 9.20
N LEU A 59 -3.79 8.69 10.47
CA LEU A 59 -2.50 8.78 11.16
C LEU A 59 -1.86 7.40 11.41
N GLY A 60 -2.65 6.41 11.87
CA GLY A 60 -2.16 5.07 12.19
C GLY A 60 -1.80 4.22 10.96
N ARG A 61 -2.49 4.45 9.84
CA ARG A 61 -2.28 3.70 8.59
C ARG A 61 -0.88 3.91 8.00
N GLN A 62 -0.32 5.12 8.11
CA GLN A 62 0.99 5.44 7.54
C GLN A 62 2.08 4.48 8.02
N PHE A 63 2.00 4.06 9.29
CA PHE A 63 2.91 3.07 9.87
C PHE A 63 2.75 1.67 9.26
N GLY A 64 1.50 1.24 9.02
CA GLY A 64 1.21 -0.05 8.38
C GLY A 64 1.69 -0.11 6.93
N VAL A 65 1.54 1.00 6.19
CA VAL A 65 2.05 1.12 4.81
C VAL A 65 3.58 0.98 4.79
N ILE A 66 4.28 1.71 5.68
CA ILE A 66 5.75 1.64 5.79
C ILE A 66 6.20 0.20 6.13
N PHE A 67 5.50 -0.46 7.06
CA PHE A 67 5.81 -1.86 7.42
C PHE A 67 5.68 -2.81 6.23
N VAL A 68 4.61 -2.70 5.44
CA VAL A 68 4.38 -3.54 4.26
C VAL A 68 5.43 -3.29 3.18
N VAL A 69 5.75 -2.02 2.91
CA VAL A 69 6.82 -1.62 1.97
C VAL A 69 8.17 -2.17 2.42
N PHE A 70 8.46 -2.15 3.73
CA PHE A 70 9.68 -2.73 4.28
C PHE A 70 9.74 -4.26 4.08
N CYS A 71 8.64 -4.97 4.34
CA CYS A 71 8.55 -6.41 4.11
C CYS A 71 8.74 -6.79 2.63
N ILE A 72 8.16 -6.01 1.70
CA ILE A 72 8.33 -6.20 0.26
C ILE A 72 9.80 -5.97 -0.15
N ASN A 73 10.42 -4.90 0.35
CA ASN A 73 11.83 -4.61 0.06
C ASN A 73 12.77 -5.69 0.59
N LEU A 74 12.55 -6.19 1.80
CA LEU A 74 13.34 -7.30 2.37
C LEU A 74 13.15 -8.59 1.56
N SER A 75 11.94 -8.81 1.05
CA SER A 75 11.60 -9.97 0.22
C SER A 75 12.18 -9.88 -1.21
N GLY A 76 12.36 -8.67 -1.74
CA GLY A 76 12.95 -8.45 -3.06
C GLY A 76 14.47 -8.25 -3.06
N GLY A 77 15.12 -8.42 -1.90
CA GLY A 77 16.57 -8.23 -1.78
C GLY A 77 17.38 -9.18 -2.68
N PRO A 78 18.50 -8.71 -3.27
CA PRO A 78 19.32 -9.53 -4.14
C PRO A 78 19.95 -10.69 -3.36
N ILE A 79 19.97 -11.87 -3.98
CA ILE A 79 20.73 -13.01 -3.48
C ILE A 79 22.21 -12.77 -3.83
N ALA A 80 23.10 -12.96 -2.86
CA ALA A 80 24.54 -12.83 -3.08
C ALA A 80 25.00 -13.74 -4.25
N ASP A 81 25.83 -13.20 -5.14
CA ASP A 81 26.39 -13.85 -6.34
C ASP A 81 25.42 -14.14 -7.51
N ALA A 82 24.24 -13.53 -7.56
CA ALA A 82 23.40 -13.60 -8.75
C ALA A 82 23.83 -12.57 -9.80
N ASP A 83 24.50 -13.03 -10.85
CA ASP A 83 24.89 -12.19 -11.99
C ASP A 83 23.67 -11.89 -12.87
N LEU A 84 23.01 -10.75 -12.63
CA LEU A 84 21.83 -10.37 -13.40
C LEU A 84 22.22 -9.83 -14.78
N TRP A 85 21.95 -10.61 -15.83
CA TRP A 85 21.88 -10.18 -17.22
C TRP A 85 23.14 -9.46 -17.78
N GLY A 86 24.32 -9.65 -17.19
CA GLY A 86 25.56 -9.01 -17.65
C GLY A 86 25.53 -7.48 -17.55
N LEU A 87 24.67 -6.92 -16.69
CA LEU A 87 24.61 -5.49 -16.45
C LEU A 87 25.88 -4.99 -15.74
N PRO A 88 26.32 -3.74 -16.00
CA PRO A 88 27.48 -3.18 -15.32
C PRO A 88 27.31 -3.21 -13.80
N GLY A 89 28.34 -3.61 -13.06
CA GLY A 89 28.26 -3.80 -11.60
C GLY A 89 27.79 -2.57 -10.81
N TRP A 90 28.02 -1.36 -11.32
CA TRP A 90 27.52 -0.11 -10.71
C TRP A 90 25.99 0.05 -10.85
N VAL A 91 25.40 -0.41 -11.96
CA VAL A 91 23.94 -0.39 -12.16
C VAL A 91 23.29 -1.43 -11.26
N GLN A 92 23.88 -2.62 -11.14
CA GLN A 92 23.35 -3.68 -10.26
C GLN A 92 23.39 -3.25 -8.78
N GLN A 93 24.49 -2.64 -8.34
CA GLN A 93 24.64 -2.08 -6.99
C GLN A 93 23.57 -1.02 -6.68
N ILE A 94 23.37 -0.06 -7.59
CA ILE A 94 22.40 1.03 -7.37
C ILE A 94 20.97 0.49 -7.38
N PHE A 95 20.57 -0.33 -8.36
CA PHE A 95 19.18 -0.74 -8.50
C PHE A 95 18.79 -1.89 -7.57
N PHE A 96 19.64 -2.91 -7.44
CA PHE A 96 19.32 -4.11 -6.65
C PHE A 96 19.98 -4.06 -5.27
N GLY A 97 21.21 -3.56 -5.16
CA GLY A 97 21.94 -3.48 -3.90
C GLY A 97 21.34 -2.51 -2.88
N THR A 98 20.82 -1.36 -3.34
CA THR A 98 20.16 -0.40 -2.44
C THR A 98 18.66 -0.67 -2.25
N GLY A 99 18.08 -1.64 -2.98
CA GLY A 99 16.63 -1.90 -2.98
C GLY A 99 15.80 -0.91 -3.81
N PHE A 100 16.42 0.02 -4.53
CA PHE A 100 15.73 1.05 -5.30
C PHE A 100 14.77 0.49 -6.36
N ALA A 101 15.13 -0.60 -7.04
CA ALA A 101 14.26 -1.28 -8.00
C ALA A 101 12.97 -1.82 -7.33
N MET A 102 13.09 -2.34 -6.11
CA MET A 102 11.95 -2.87 -5.35
C MET A 102 11.05 -1.75 -4.84
N ILE A 103 11.61 -0.61 -4.45
CA ILE A 103 10.85 0.60 -4.10
C ILE A 103 10.06 1.08 -5.32
N LEU A 104 10.71 1.23 -6.48
CA LEU A 104 10.04 1.65 -7.71
C LEU A 104 8.93 0.68 -8.12
N PHE A 105 9.18 -0.63 -8.03
CA PHE A 105 8.16 -1.65 -8.31
C PHE A 105 6.95 -1.53 -7.37
N THR A 106 7.22 -1.33 -6.08
CA THR A 106 6.17 -1.17 -5.06
C THR A 106 5.37 0.11 -5.26
N CYS A 107 6.02 1.21 -5.63
CA CYS A 107 5.34 2.47 -5.95
C CYS A 107 4.51 2.36 -7.25
N MET A 108 5.01 1.72 -8.30
CA MET A 108 4.30 1.62 -9.58
C MET A 108 3.12 0.66 -9.55
N VAL A 109 3.23 -0.45 -8.80
CA VAL A 109 2.22 -1.52 -8.78
C VAL A 109 1.33 -1.44 -7.54
N GLY A 110 1.90 -1.06 -6.40
CA GLY A 110 1.21 -1.03 -5.12
C GLY A 110 0.51 0.29 -4.82
N GLN A 111 1.10 1.43 -5.20
CA GLN A 111 0.49 2.74 -4.97
C GLN A 111 -0.36 3.14 -6.17
N LEU A 112 -1.66 3.39 -5.91
CA LEU A 112 -2.54 4.01 -6.88
C LEU A 112 -2.09 5.46 -7.08
N ASN A 113 -1.68 5.80 -8.31
CA ASN A 113 -1.47 7.19 -8.71
C ASN A 113 -2.82 7.91 -8.62
N THR A 114 -3.03 8.66 -7.53
CA THR A 114 -4.18 9.56 -7.32
C THR A 114 -3.79 10.96 -7.75
#